data_AF-T1C6R6-F1
#
_entry.id   AF-T1C6R6-F1
#
_cell.length_a   1.000
_cell.length_b   1.000
_cell.length_c   1.000
_cell.angle_alpha   90.00
_cell.angle_beta   90.00
_cell.angle_gamma   90.00
#
_symmetry.space_group_name_H-M   'P 1'
#
loop_
_entity.id
_entity.type
_entity.pdbx_description
1 polymer ?
#
loop_
_entity_poly.entity_id
_entity_poly.type
_entity_poly.pdbx_seq_one_letter_code
_entity_poly.pdbx_strand_id
1 'polypeptide(L)' 'WRNSQGDPVANAPLWRALFALTDERRVQARWVRGHAGHPQNERADRLAGEALRAAAA' A
#
# COMPACT_ATOMS: atom_id res chain seq x y z
N TRP A 1 1.78 -18.92 -0.66
CA TRP A 1 1.70 -18.00 -1.83
C TRP A 1 0.97 -18.62 -3.01
N ARG A 2 -0.12 -19.34 -2.71
CA ARG A 2 -1.14 -19.74 -3.66
C ARG A 2 -2.48 -19.38 -3.02
N ASN A 3 -3.47 -18.99 -3.80
CA ASN A 3 -4.82 -18.74 -3.31
C ASN A 3 -5.54 -20.09 -3.06
N SER A 4 -6.81 -20.04 -2.64
CA SER A 4 -7.63 -21.24 -2.41
C SER A 4 -7.91 -22.06 -3.69
N GLN A 5 -7.70 -21.49 -4.86
CA GLN A 5 -7.85 -22.14 -6.18
C GLN A 5 -6.52 -22.74 -6.67
N GLY A 6 -5.41 -22.53 -5.95
CA GLY A 6 -4.09 -23.06 -6.31
C GLY A 6 -3.24 -22.12 -7.18
N ASP A 7 -3.79 -20.98 -7.60
CA ASP A 7 -3.10 -19.98 -8.42
C ASP A 7 -2.16 -19.11 -7.58
N PRO A 8 -1.14 -18.48 -8.18
CA PRO A 8 -0.31 -17.50 -7.51
C PRO A 8 -1.16 -16.36 -6.91
N VAL A 9 -0.83 -15.95 -5.68
CA VAL A 9 -1.46 -14.77 -5.06
C VAL A 9 -1.14 -13.53 -5.89
N ALA A 10 -2.16 -12.74 -6.21
CA ALA A 10 -1.97 -11.47 -6.91
C ALA A 10 -1.01 -10.55 -6.14
N ASN A 11 -0.10 -9.90 -6.87
CA ASN A 11 0.91 -8.99 -6.29
C ASN A 11 1.85 -9.65 -5.25
N ALA A 12 2.06 -10.98 -5.34
CA ALA A 12 2.89 -11.71 -4.38
C ALA A 12 4.28 -11.09 -4.11
N PRO A 13 5.03 -10.58 -5.12
CA PRO A 13 6.32 -9.94 -4.85
C PRO A 13 6.21 -8.71 -3.92
N LEU A 14 5.20 -7.86 -4.13
CA LEU A 14 4.97 -6.66 -3.32
C LEU A 14 4.59 -7.01 -1.89
N TRP A 15 3.68 -7.98 -1.71
CA TRP A 15 3.27 -8.43 -0.38
C TRP A 15 4.42 -9.05 0.41
N ARG A 16 5.28 -9.85 -0.23
CA ARG A 16 6.47 -10.43 0.41
C ARG A 16 7.41 -9.33 0.93
N ALA A 17 7.68 -8.32 0.11
CA ALA A 17 8.53 -7.20 0.49
C ALA A 17 7.91 -6.39 1.65
N LEU A 18 6.61 -6.12 1.58
CA LEU A 18 5.89 -5.42 2.64
C LEU A 18 5.95 -6.19 3.97
N PHE A 19 5.64 -7.49 3.97
CA PHE A 19 5.60 -8.28 5.19
C PHE A 19 6.97 -8.38 5.89
N ALA A 20 8.05 -8.52 5.12
CA ALA A 20 9.40 -8.51 5.68
C ALA A 20 9.69 -7.21 6.45
N LEU A 21 9.33 -6.06 5.87
CA LEU A 21 9.54 -4.75 6.50
C LEU A 21 8.61 -4.50 7.69
N THR A 22 7.34 -4.92 7.60
CA THR A 22 6.37 -4.67 8.67
C THR A 22 6.63 -5.53 9.89
N ASP A 23 7.12 -6.76 9.69
CA ASP A 23 7.50 -7.66 10.78
C ASP A 23 8.73 -7.13 11.54
N GLU A 24 9.77 -6.70 10.81
CA GLU A 24 10.96 -6.06 11.39
C GLU A 24 10.62 -4.80 12.20
N ARG A 25 9.70 -3.96 11.68
CA ARG A 25 9.41 -2.63 12.23
C ARG A 25 8.25 -2.57 13.21
N ARG A 26 7.61 -3.71 13.52
CA ARG A 26 6.44 -3.80 14.42
C ARG A 26 5.32 -2.82 14.06
N VAL A 27 4.95 -2.79 12.78
CA VAL A 27 3.98 -1.82 12.26
C VAL A 27 2.57 -2.14 12.77
N GLN A 28 1.85 -1.11 13.25
CA GLN A 28 0.42 -1.21 13.57
C GLN A 28 -0.40 -0.57 12.45
N ALA A 29 -1.25 -1.38 11.81
CA ALA A 29 -2.14 -0.89 10.76
C ALA A 29 -3.37 -0.20 11.38
N ARG A 30 -3.64 1.03 10.95
CA ARG A 30 -4.87 1.76 11.27
C ARG A 30 -5.60 2.09 9.98
N TRP A 31 -6.81 1.56 9.84
CA TRP A 31 -7.70 1.91 8.74
C TRP A 31 -8.30 3.29 8.98
N VAL A 32 -8.09 4.20 8.03
CA VAL A 32 -8.69 5.54 8.03
C VAL A 32 -9.68 5.64 6.87
N ARG A 33 -10.78 6.37 7.06
CA ARG A 33 -11.74 6.64 5.98
C ARG A 33 -11.09 7.58 4.97
N GLY A 34 -11.20 7.26 3.68
CA GLY A 34 -10.74 8.11 2.59
C GLY A 34 -11.51 9.43 2.53
N HIS A 35 -10.83 10.50 2.10
CA HIS A 35 -11.39 11.86 1.90
C HIS A 35 -12.20 12.40 3.10
N ALA A 36 -11.78 12.05 4.31
CA ALA A 36 -12.46 12.43 5.55
C ALA A 36 -11.71 13.51 6.35
N GLY A 37 -10.86 14.32 5.71
CA GLY A 37 -10.14 15.39 6.41
C GLY A 37 -8.89 14.95 7.16
N HIS A 38 -8.44 13.69 7.03
CA HIS A 38 -7.26 13.21 7.76
C HIS A 38 -5.98 13.78 7.11
N PRO A 39 -5.28 14.75 7.73
CA PRO A 39 -4.29 15.57 7.01
C PRO A 39 -3.15 14.76 6.40
N GLN A 40 -2.68 13.73 7.11
CA GLN A 40 -1.60 12.87 6.62
C GLN A 40 -2.05 11.96 5.47
N ASN A 41 -3.30 11.50 5.46
CA ASN A 41 -3.81 10.67 4.37
C ASN A 41 -4.04 11.49 3.10
N GLU A 42 -4.60 12.69 3.25
CA GLU A 42 -4.78 13.64 2.14
C GLU A 42 -3.44 14.06 1.53
N ARG A 43 -2.43 14.28 2.38
CA ARG A 43 -1.07 14.52 1.92
C ARG A 43 -0.51 13.33 1.13
N ALA A 44 -0.71 12.10 1.62
CA ALA A 44 -0.25 10.89 0.92
C ALA A 44 -0.95 10.71 -0.43
N ASP A 45 -2.26 10.93 -0.49
CA ASP A 45 -3.06 10.90 -1.73
C ASP A 45 -2.54 11.91 -2.77
N ARG A 46 -2.35 13.17 -2.35
CA ARG A 46 -1.80 14.22 -3.23
C ARG A 46 -0.42 13.83 -3.79
N LEU A 47 0.48 13.38 -2.93
CA LEU A 47 1.83 12.97 -3.34
C LEU A 47 1.81 11.78 -4.31
N ALA A 48 0.96 10.79 -4.07
CA ALA A 48 0.79 9.66 -4.97
C ALA A 48 0.26 10.11 -6.35
N GLY A 49 -0.71 11.03 -6.38
CA GLY A 49 -1.23 11.59 -7.62
C GLY A 49 -0.21 12.45 -8.39
N GLU A 50 0.61 13.23 -7.68
CA GLU A 50 1.71 13.99 -8.27
C GLU A 50 2.76 13.06 -8.90
N ALA A 51 3.16 12.01 -8.18
CA ALA A 51 4.12 11.02 -8.68
C ALA A 51 3.60 10.30 -9.92
N LEU A 52 2.31 9.94 -9.96
CA LEU A 52 1.71 9.33 -11.14
C LEU A 52 1.74 10.27 -12.35
N ARG A 53 1.36 11.54 -12.17
CA ARG A 53 1.42 12.53 -13.25
C ARG A 53 2.83 12.74 -13.76
N ALA A 54 3.82 12.78 -12.85
CA ALA A 54 5.22 12.92 -13.22
C ALA A 54 5.76 11.69 -13.96
N ALA A 55 5.34 10.48 -13.58
CA ALA A 55 5.75 9.24 -14.24
C ALA A 55 5.07 9.03 -15.62
N ALA A 56 3.95 9.70 -15.86
CA ALA A 56 3.21 9.64 -17.12
C ALA A 56 3.60 10.73 -18.13
N ALA A 57 4.47 11.66 -17.74
CA ALA A 57 5.04 12.71 -18.58
C ALA A 57 6.36 12.25 -19.21
#